data_AF-A0A2N1E286-F1
#
_entry.id   AF-A0A2N1E286-F1
#
_cell.length_a   1.000
_cell.length_b   1.000
_cell.length_c   1.000
_cell.angle_alpha   90.00
_cell.angle_beta   90.00
_cell.angle_gamma   90.00
#
_symmetry.space_group_name_H-M   'P 1'
#
loop_
_entity.id
_entity.type
_entity.pdbx_description
1 polymer ?
#
loop_
_entity_poly.entity_id
_entity_poly.type
_entity_poly.pdbx_seq_one_letter_code
_entity_poly.pdbx_strand_id
1 'polypeptide(L)' 'RLDSGRRAYLVPATGTIEVNGVRAHARDGVAVADEQVLQVTAIENSEIVLVDLA' A
#
# COMPACT_ATOMS: atom_id res chain seq x y z
N ARG A 1 -0.96 -9.63 -4.98
CA ARG A 1 -0.01 -9.83 -6.10
C ARG A 1 -0.62 -9.13 -7.30
N LEU A 2 0.11 -8.25 -7.98
CA LEU A 2 -0.35 -7.48 -9.13
C LEU A 2 0.13 -8.15 -10.42
N ASP A 3 -0.72 -8.15 -11.46
CA ASP A 3 -0.30 -8.58 -12.80
C ASP A 3 0.62 -7.54 -13.44
N SER A 4 1.38 -7.97 -14.46
CA SER A 4 2.27 -7.08 -15.20
C SER A 4 1.54 -5.85 -15.75
N GLY A 5 2.09 -4.67 -15.52
CA GLY A 5 1.53 -3.39 -15.98
C GLY A 5 0.45 -2.78 -15.09
N ARG A 6 -0.03 -3.51 -14.08
CA ARG A 6 -0.97 -2.97 -13.09
C ARG A 6 -0.27 -2.05 -12.11
N ARG A 7 -1.03 -1.08 -11.59
CA ARG A 7 -0.58 -0.15 -10.55
C ARG A 7 -1.49 -0.29 -9.35
N ALA A 8 -1.01 0.12 -8.19
CA ALA A 8 -1.84 0.19 -6.99
C ALA A 8 -1.66 1.54 -6.30
N TYR A 9 -2.69 1.93 -5.55
CA TYR A 9 -2.64 3.07 -4.65
C TYR A 9 -3.19 2.65 -3.30
N LEU A 10 -2.41 2.87 -2.24
CA LEU A 10 -2.79 2.52 -0.88
C LEU A 10 -2.89 3.78 -0.03
N VAL A 11 -3.89 3.82 0.84
CA VAL A 11 -4.04 4.86 1.86
C VAL A 11 -4.42 4.19 3.19
N PRO A 12 -3.60 4.30 4.25
CA PRO A 12 -4.02 3.90 5.58
C PRO A 12 -5.10 4.88 6.05
N ALA A 13 -6.30 4.39 6.34
CA ALA A 13 -7.33 5.20 7.00
C ALA A 13 -6.95 5.49 8.46
N THR A 14 -6.30 4.51 9.11
CA THR A 14 -5.83 4.58 10.49
C THR A 14 -4.49 3.86 10.67
N GLY A 15 -3.78 4.20 11.75
CA GLY A 15 -2.53 3.59 12.14
C GLY A 15 -1.35 3.88 11.20
N THR A 16 -0.35 3.00 11.23
CA THR A 16 0.91 3.11 10.49
C THR A 16 1.27 1.77 9.87
N ILE A 17 1.63 1.81 8.59
CA ILE A 17 2.00 0.63 7.81
C ILE A 17 3.37 0.80 7.16
N GLU A 18 3.94 -0.31 6.72
CA GLU A 18 5.10 -0.34 5.83
C GLU A 18 4.77 -1.15 4.58
N VAL A 19 4.95 -0.55 3.40
CA VAL A 19 4.70 -1.16 2.09
C VAL A 19 6.03 -1.29 1.35
N ASN A 20 6.52 -2.52 1.16
CA ASN A 20 7.81 -2.80 0.52
C ASN A 20 8.98 -1.94 1.08
N GLY A 21 9.00 -1.71 2.39
CA GLY A 21 10.02 -0.89 3.07
C GLY A 21 9.71 0.61 3.15
N VAL A 22 8.63 1.08 2.52
CA VAL A 22 8.16 2.48 2.61
C VAL A 22 7.14 2.61 3.74
N ARG A 23 7.47 3.39 4.77
CA ARG A 23 6.55 3.67 5.88
C ARG A 23 5.53 4.74 5.49
N ALA A 24 4.26 4.51 5.83
CA ALA A 24 3.15 5.41 5.57
C ALA A 24 2.26 5.54 6.81
N HIS A 25 1.89 6.76 7.16
CA HIS A 25 0.99 7.07 8.25
C HIS A 25 -0.46 7.22 7.75
N ALA A 26 -1.40 7.32 8.68
CA ALA A 26 -2.78 7.59 8.36
C ALA A 26 -2.92 8.80 7.40
N ARG A 27 -3.63 8.58 6.30
CA ARG A 27 -3.91 9.51 5.20
C ARG A 27 -2.77 9.75 4.21
N ASP A 28 -1.60 9.13 4.42
CA ASP A 28 -0.54 9.15 3.42
C ASP A 28 -0.93 8.30 2.20
N GLY A 29 -0.60 8.82 1.02
CA GLY A 29 -0.79 8.12 -0.24
C GLY A 29 0.46 7.33 -0.63
N VAL A 30 0.31 6.04 -0.91
CA VAL A 30 1.37 5.19 -1.44
C VAL A 30 1.00 4.74 -2.85
N ALA A 31 1.62 5.35 -3.85
CA ALA A 31 1.52 4.90 -5.23
C ALA A 31 2.55 3.81 -5.50
N VAL A 32 2.12 2.70 -6.09
CA VAL A 32 2.98 1.58 -6.44
C VAL A 32 2.86 1.27 -7.93
N ALA A 33 4.02 1.16 -8.59
CA ALA A 33 4.19 0.77 -9.97
C ALA A 33 5.33 -0.24 -10.09
N ASP A 34 5.31 -1.04 -11.16
CA ASP A 34 6.36 -2.01 -11.50
C ASP A 34 6.65 -3.06 -10.42
N GLU A 35 5.70 -3.30 -9.51
CA GLU A 35 5.81 -4.28 -8.43
C GLU A 35 4.77 -5.39 -8.56
N GLN A 36 5.23 -6.64 -8.56
CA GLN A 36 4.34 -7.80 -8.61
C GLN A 36 3.80 -8.18 -7.23
N VAL A 37 4.55 -7.92 -6.16
CA VAL A 37 4.18 -8.31 -4.81
C VAL A 37 4.16 -7.08 -3.92
N LEU A 38 2.97 -6.76 -3.40
CA LEU A 38 2.79 -5.78 -2.33
C LEU A 38 2.89 -6.51 -1.00
N GLN A 39 4.00 -6.34 -0.30
CA GLN A 39 4.15 -6.76 1.08
C GLN A 39 3.79 -5.59 1.99
N VAL A 40 2.71 -5.76 2.75
CA VAL A 40 2.21 -4.75 3.68
C VAL A 40 2.37 -5.27 5.10
N THR A 41 3.10 -4.54 5.94
CA THR A 41 3.27 -4.84 7.36
C THR A 41 2.56 -3.78 8.18
N ALA A 42 1.63 -4.19 9.04
CA ALA A 42 1.01 -3.32 10.02
C ALA A 42 1.99 -3.12 11.19
N ILE A 43 2.37 -1.87 11.43
CA ILE A 43 3.28 -1.50 12.53
C ILE A 43 2.49 -1.31 13.83
N GLU A 44 1.25 -0.87 13.68
CA GLU A 44 0.21 -0.80 14.71
C GLU A 44 -1.12 -1.25 14.09
N ASN A 45 -2.21 -1.27 14.87
CA ASN A 45 -3.53 -1.57 14.33
C ASN A 45 -3.91 -0.55 13.25
N SER A 46 -4.18 -1.05 12.05
CA SER A 46 -4.39 -0.23 10.86
C SER A 46 -5.55 -0.72 10.02
N GLU A 47 -6.29 0.24 9.46
CA GLU A 47 -7.23 0.02 8.37
C GLU A 47 -6.68 0.69 7.11
N ILE A 48 -6.77 0.00 5.96
CA ILE A 48 -6.14 0.44 4.71
C ILE A 48 -7.16 0.33 3.59
N VAL A 49 -7.23 1.36 2.75
CA VAL A 49 -7.88 1.30 1.44
C VAL A 49 -6.82 1.02 0.39
N LEU A 50 -7.04 0.00 -0.43
CA LEU A 50 -6.22 -0.31 -1.61
C LEU A 50 -7.08 -0.17 -2.85
N VAL A 51 -6.57 0.58 -3.83
CA VAL A 51 -7.12 0.68 -5.17
C VAL A 51 -6.17 -0.01 -6.13
N ASP A 52 -6.68 -0.97 -6.89
CA ASP A 52 -5.97 -1.62 -7.99
C ASP A 52 -6.36 -0.91 -9.30
N LEU A 53 -5.36 -0.51 -10.07
CA LEU A 53 -5.48 0.30 -11.29
C LEU A 53 -5.02 -0.53 -12.50
N ALA A 54 -5.90 -0.62 -13.50
CA ALA A 54 -5.65 -1.26 -14.80
C ALA A 54 -5.00 -0.31 -15.81
#